data_AF-I3E972-F1
#
_entry.id   AF-I3E972-F1
#
_cell.length_a   1.000
_cell.length_b   1.000
_cell.length_c   1.000
_cell.angle_alpha   90.00
_cell.angle_beta   90.00
_cell.angle_gamma   90.00
#
_symmetry.space_group_name_H-M   'P 1'
#
loop_
_entity.id
_entity.type
_entity.pdbx_description
1 polymer ?
#
loop_
_entity_poly.entity_id
_entity_poly.type
_entity_poly.pdbx_seq_one_letter_code
_entity_poly.pdbx_strand_id
1 'polypeptide(L)'
;MFRVIWTVIGIVFVNLVFVLGPFLGLLGLLGAGWICGIAGILSPLIMFVSAIAIPGTFEWFDVFVSIEFCGIGLFISIGMYYATKGVKKGFLRYLEYNAAIVKGGIKRD
;
A
#
# COMPACT_ATOMS: atom_id res chain seq x y z
N MET A 1 -8.77 -13.04 39.87
CA MET A 1 -7.78 -13.40 38.82
C MET A 1 -8.41 -13.47 37.44
N PHE A 2 -9.47 -14.27 37.21
CA PHE A 2 -10.15 -14.35 35.90
C PHE A 2 -10.58 -12.99 35.33
N ARG A 3 -11.19 -12.09 36.11
CA ARG A 3 -11.59 -10.75 35.64
C ARG A 3 -10.41 -9.94 35.07
N VAL A 4 -9.24 -10.00 35.71
CA VAL A 4 -8.04 -9.29 35.27
C VAL A 4 -7.51 -9.87 33.96
N ILE A 5 -7.52 -11.20 33.82
CA ILE A 5 -7.10 -11.89 32.60
C ILE A 5 -8.01 -11.48 31.43
N TRP A 6 -9.34 -11.48 31.62
CA TRP A 6 -10.29 -11.02 30.62
C TRP A 6 -10.10 -9.55 30.25
N THR A 7 -9.84 -8.67 31.22
CA THR A 7 -9.55 -7.25 30.96
C THR A 7 -8.25 -7.07 30.16
N VAL A 8 -7.19 -7.81 30.48
CA VAL A 8 -5.91 -7.72 29.75
C VAL A 8 -6.08 -8.21 28.31
N ILE A 9 -6.73 -9.35 28.10
CA ILE A 9 -7.03 -9.87 26.74
C ILE A 9 -7.87 -8.87 25.96
N GLY A 10 -8.91 -8.30 26.58
CA GLY A 10 -9.75 -7.28 25.96
C GLY A 10 -8.95 -6.04 25.54
N ILE A 11 -8.08 -5.52 26.41
CA ILE A 11 -7.25 -4.34 26.11
C ILE A 11 -6.26 -4.63 24.97
N VAL A 12 -5.60 -5.80 24.98
CA VAL A 12 -4.68 -6.19 23.91
C VAL A 12 -5.41 -6.37 22.58
N PHE A 13 -6.59 -7.00 22.59
CA PHE A 13 -7.40 -7.21 21.39
C PHE A 13 -7.90 -5.91 20.79
N VAL A 14 -8.42 -4.99 21.62
CA VAL A 14 -8.84 -3.65 21.20
C VAL A 14 -7.66 -2.91 20.56
N ASN A 15 -6.47 -2.93 21.18
CA ASN A 15 -5.29 -2.30 20.61
C ASN A 15 -4.90 -2.91 19.25
N LEU A 16 -4.96 -4.24 19.13
CA LEU A 16 -4.66 -4.93 17.88
C LEU A 16 -5.64 -4.52 16.77
N VAL A 17 -6.94 -4.50 17.04
CA VAL A 17 -7.94 -4.15 16.02
C VAL A 17 -7.84 -2.66 15.63
N PHE A 18 -7.77 -1.75 16.60
CA PHE A 18 -7.85 -0.32 16.32
C PHE A 18 -6.53 0.33 15.90
N VAL A 19 -5.38 -0.28 16.22
CA VAL A 19 -4.06 0.26 15.83
C VAL A 19 -3.47 -0.55 14.68
N LEU A 20 -3.36 -1.88 14.82
CA LEU A 20 -2.77 -2.72 13.78
C LEU A 20 -3.69 -2.85 12.57
N GLY A 21 -5.01 -2.92 12.77
CA GLY A 21 -5.99 -3.03 11.68
C GLY A 21 -5.86 -1.91 10.63
N PRO A 22 -6.00 -0.63 11.00
CA PRO A 22 -5.81 0.49 10.07
C PRO A 22 -4.41 0.52 9.45
N PHE A 23 -3.37 0.15 10.20
CA PHE A 23 -2.00 0.10 9.69
C PHE A 23 -1.85 -0.95 8.57
N LEU A 24 -2.36 -2.17 8.78
CA LEU A 24 -2.37 -3.20 7.76
C LEU A 24 -3.24 -2.82 6.56
N GLY A 25 -4.36 -2.14 6.79
CA GLY A 25 -5.19 -1.59 5.71
C GLY A 25 -4.43 -0.59 4.84
N LEU A 26 -3.67 0.32 5.46
CA LEU A 26 -2.79 1.26 4.75
C LEU A 26 -1.71 0.54 3.95
N LEU A 27 -1.05 -0.47 4.53
CA LEU A 27 -0.05 -1.27 3.81
C LEU A 27 -0.66 -2.04 2.65
N GLY A 28 -1.86 -2.61 2.84
CA GLY A 28 -2.60 -3.28 1.78
C GLY A 28 -2.96 -2.35 0.63
N LEU A 29 -3.43 -1.13 0.93
CA LEU A 29 -3.71 -0.11 -0.07
C LEU A 29 -2.45 0.31 -0.84
N LEU A 30 -1.32 0.49 -0.14
CA LEU A 30 -0.04 0.78 -0.78
C LEU A 30 0.41 -0.36 -1.70
N GLY A 31 0.30 -1.60 -1.22
CA GLY A 31 0.64 -2.79 -2.01
C GLY A 31 -0.22 -2.91 -3.26
N ALA A 32 -1.54 -2.79 -3.12
CA ALA A 32 -2.48 -2.83 -4.23
C ALA A 32 -2.19 -1.73 -5.26
N GLY A 33 -1.96 -0.50 -4.80
CA GLY A 33 -1.64 0.63 -5.69
C GLY A 33 -0.37 0.39 -6.52
N TRP A 34 0.70 -0.13 -5.90
CA TRP A 34 1.92 -0.50 -6.61
C TRP A 34 1.72 -1.65 -7.60
N ILE A 35 1.00 -2.69 -7.19
CA ILE A 35 0.69 -3.83 -8.08
C ILE A 35 -0.11 -3.36 -9.29
N CYS A 36 -1.14 -2.53 -9.10
CA CYS A 36 -1.92 -1.95 -10.19
C CYS A 36 -1.06 -1.08 -11.13
N GLY A 37 -0.19 -0.23 -10.57
CA GLY A 37 0.72 0.60 -11.36
C GLY A 37 1.67 -0.22 -12.22
N ILE A 38 2.33 -1.22 -11.62
CA ILE A 38 3.27 -2.10 -12.32
C ILE A 38 2.56 -2.96 -13.37
N ALA A 39 1.39 -3.53 -13.03
CA ALA A 39 0.59 -4.30 -13.97
C ALA A 39 0.18 -3.46 -15.20
N GLY A 40 -0.22 -2.20 -14.97
CA GLY A 40 -0.51 -1.26 -16.06
C GLY A 40 0.71 -1.00 -16.94
N ILE A 41 1.87 -0.72 -16.35
CA ILE A 41 3.14 -0.51 -17.09
C ILE A 41 3.50 -1.73 -17.94
N LEU A 42 3.28 -2.93 -17.42
CA LEU A 42 3.55 -4.18 -18.13
C LEU A 42 2.49 -4.55 -19.18
N SER A 43 1.36 -3.83 -19.24
CA SER A 43 0.24 -4.14 -20.13
C SER A 43 0.65 -4.31 -21.62
N PRO A 44 1.48 -3.46 -22.23
CA PRO A 44 1.93 -3.66 -23.61
C PRO A 44 2.74 -4.94 -23.79
N LEU A 45 3.58 -5.28 -22.81
CA LEU A 45 4.39 -6.51 -22.84
C LEU A 45 3.49 -7.75 -22.73
N ILE A 46 2.51 -7.71 -21.82
CA ILE A 46 1.53 -8.77 -21.62
C ILE A 46 0.71 -8.99 -22.90
N MET A 47 0.29 -7.91 -23.56
CA MET A 47 -0.45 -7.95 -24.82
C MET A 47 0.32 -8.71 -25.92
N PHE A 48 1.62 -8.42 -26.10
CA PHE A 48 2.44 -9.16 -27.06
C PHE A 48 2.62 -10.63 -26.69
N VAL A 49 2.81 -10.94 -25.40
CA VAL A 49 2.90 -12.33 -24.93
C VAL A 49 1.61 -13.08 -25.22
N SER A 50 0.45 -12.48 -24.95
CA SER A 50 -0.86 -13.06 -25.23
C SER A 50 -1.08 -13.30 -26.72
N ALA A 51 -0.68 -12.35 -27.59
CA ALA A 51 -0.82 -12.47 -29.04
C ALA A 51 0.00 -13.64 -29.64
N ILE A 52 1.16 -13.96 -29.06
CA ILE A 52 2.00 -15.08 -29.50
C ILE A 52 1.52 -16.40 -28.89
N ALA A 53 1.12 -16.40 -27.61
CA ALA A 53 0.73 -17.60 -26.89
C ALA A 53 -0.65 -18.13 -27.32
N ILE A 54 -1.56 -17.25 -27.74
CA ILE A 54 -2.93 -17.60 -28.14
C ILE A 54 -3.20 -17.01 -29.54
N PRO A 55 -2.82 -17.73 -30.62
CA PRO A 55 -3.03 -17.25 -31.98
C PRO A 55 -4.52 -17.01 -32.28
N GLY A 56 -4.82 -15.89 -32.92
CA GLY A 56 -6.19 -15.53 -33.35
C GLY A 56 -6.98 -14.64 -32.38
N THR A 57 -6.41 -14.29 -31.21
CA THR A 57 -7.04 -13.33 -30.28
C THR A 57 -6.51 -11.90 -30.40
N PHE A 58 -5.52 -11.67 -31.26
CA PHE A 58 -4.92 -10.34 -31.43
C PHE A 58 -5.86 -9.41 -32.20
N GLU A 59 -6.19 -8.28 -31.58
CA GLU A 59 -6.86 -7.18 -32.25
C GLU A 59 -5.98 -5.92 -32.25
N TRP A 60 -6.02 -5.14 -33.33
CA TRP A 60 -5.32 -3.85 -33.37
C TRP A 60 -5.75 -2.90 -32.25
N PHE A 61 -7.00 -3.04 -31.79
CA PHE A 61 -7.54 -2.29 -30.66
C PHE A 61 -6.78 -2.58 -29.35
N ASP A 62 -6.32 -3.81 -29.13
CA ASP A 62 -5.56 -4.21 -27.93
C ASP A 62 -4.24 -3.42 -27.80
N VAL A 63 -3.65 -3.00 -28.93
CA VAL A 63 -2.43 -2.19 -28.93
C VAL A 63 -2.71 -0.83 -28.31
N PHE A 64 -3.80 -0.17 -28.72
CA PHE A 64 -4.19 1.13 -28.18
C PHE A 64 -4.56 1.06 -26.70
N VAL A 65 -5.36 0.06 -26.33
CA VAL A 65 -5.78 -0.16 -24.93
C VAL A 65 -4.57 -0.44 -24.04
N SER A 66 -3.65 -1.30 -24.46
CA SER A 66 -2.46 -1.61 -23.66
C SER A 66 -1.53 -0.40 -23.45
N ILE A 67 -1.40 0.48 -24.46
CA ILE A 67 -0.67 1.75 -24.32
C ILE A 67 -1.39 2.70 -23.35
N GLU A 68 -2.71 2.79 -23.42
CA GLU A 68 -3.52 3.57 -22.46
C GLU A 68 -3.31 3.08 -21.02
N PHE A 69 -3.42 1.77 -20.79
CA PHE A 69 -3.16 1.15 -19.49
C PHE A 69 -1.72 1.36 -19.01
N CYS A 70 -0.75 1.40 -19.92
CA CYS A 70 0.64 1.75 -19.59
C CYS A 70 0.75 3.19 -19.09
N GLY A 71 0.11 4.15 -19.78
CA GLY A 71 0.06 5.54 -19.36
C GLY A 71 -0.58 5.72 -17.98
N ILE A 72 -1.73 5.07 -17.75
CA ILE A 72 -2.41 5.06 -16.46
C ILE A 72 -1.53 4.41 -15.39
N GLY A 73 -0.88 3.28 -15.70
CA GLY A 73 0.03 2.57 -14.79
C GLY A 73 1.22 3.41 -14.36
N LEU A 74 1.82 4.17 -15.29
CA LEU A 74 2.88 5.13 -15.00
C LEU A 74 2.37 6.25 -14.07
N PHE A 75 1.21 6.82 -14.37
CA PHE A 75 0.60 7.87 -13.54
C PHE A 75 0.32 7.39 -12.11
N ILE A 76 -0.28 6.20 -11.97
CA ILE A 76 -0.49 5.54 -10.68
C ILE A 76 0.84 5.36 -9.95
N SER A 77 1.86 4.82 -10.62
CA SER A 77 3.17 4.55 -10.00
C SER A 77 3.85 5.83 -9.49
N ILE A 78 3.73 6.94 -10.21
CA ILE A 78 4.21 8.26 -9.76
C ILE A 78 3.45 8.70 -8.50
N GLY A 79 2.12 8.59 -8.49
CA GLY A 79 1.30 8.87 -7.30
C GLY A 79 1.70 8.00 -6.11
N MET A 80 1.92 6.72 -6.35
CA MET A 80 2.30 5.74 -5.33
C MET A 80 3.69 6.01 -4.75
N TYR A 81 4.63 6.52 -5.54
CA TYR A 81 5.93 6.96 -5.05
C TYR A 81 5.78 8.02 -3.96
N TYR A 82 4.98 9.06 -4.21
CA TYR A 82 4.73 10.11 -3.22
C TYR A 82 3.90 9.61 -2.04
N ALA A 83 2.88 8.79 -2.27
CA ALA A 83 2.08 8.19 -1.21
C ALA A 83 2.95 7.36 -0.24
N THR A 84 3.83 6.52 -0.78
CA THR A 84 4.76 5.69 0.02
C THR A 84 5.71 6.55 0.84
N LYS A 85 6.25 7.62 0.24
CA LYS A 85 7.11 8.58 0.95
C LYS A 85 6.36 9.29 2.08
N GLY A 86 5.11 9.68 1.84
CA GLY A 86 4.23 10.30 2.84
C GLY A 86 3.96 9.37 4.02
N VAL A 87 3.57 8.12 3.75
CA VAL A 87 3.32 7.12 4.79
C VAL A 87 4.58 6.83 5.60
N LYS A 88 5.74 6.65 4.94
CA LYS A 88 7.02 6.46 5.63
C LYS A 88 7.36 7.63 6.56
N LYS A 89 7.17 8.87 6.10
CA LYS A 89 7.41 10.07 6.92
C LYS A 89 6.46 10.13 8.12
N GLY A 90 5.18 9.79 7.93
CA GLY A 90 4.20 9.70 9.02
C GLY A 90 4.60 8.65 10.06
N PHE A 91 5.03 7.47 9.60
CA PHE A 91 5.48 6.38 10.46
C PHE A 91 6.73 6.74 11.28
N LEU A 92 7.72 7.37 10.65
CA LEU A 92 8.93 7.85 11.36
C LEU A 92 8.57 8.89 12.44
N ARG A 93 7.72 9.88 12.09
CA ARG A 93 7.25 10.87 13.06
C ARG A 93 6.49 10.24 14.23
N TYR A 94 5.71 9.19 13.97
CA TYR A 94 5.03 8.44 15.03
C TYR A 94 6.04 7.73 15.94
N LEU A 95 7.06 7.06 15.39
CA LEU A 95 8.10 6.42 16.19
C LEU A 95 8.90 7.42 17.02
N GLU A 96 9.29 8.54 16.43
CA GLU A 96 9.99 9.63 17.12
C GLU A 96 9.16 10.19 18.27
N TYR A 97 7.85 10.42 18.04
CA TYR A 97 6.93 10.88 19.07
C TYR A 97 6.82 9.89 20.24
N ASN A 98 6.64 8.60 19.96
CA ASN A 98 6.58 7.58 21.01
C ASN A 98 7.92 7.45 21.76
N ALA A 99 9.04 7.50 21.05
CA ALA A 99 10.36 7.44 21.66
C ALA A 99 10.65 8.67 22.55
N ALA A 100 10.18 9.85 22.13
CA ALA A 100 10.31 11.09 22.91
C ALA A 100 9.50 11.02 24.20
N ILE A 101 8.27 10.49 24.17
CA ILE A 101 7.45 10.27 25.38
C ILE A 101 8.17 9.37 26.39
N VAL A 102 8.68 8.22 25.92
CA VAL A 102 9.35 7.24 26.79
C VAL A 102 10.65 7.80 27.38
N LYS A 103 11.34 8.69 26.65
CA LYS A 103 12.57 9.36 27.10
C LYS A 103 12.34 10.65 27.90
N GLY A 104 11.10 10.95 28.29
CA GLY A 104 10.74 12.12 29.11
C GLY A 104 10.73 13.46 28.38
N GLY A 105 10.75 13.44 27.04
CA GLY A 105 10.91 14.61 26.19
C GLY A 105 9.60 15.15 25.62
N ILE A 106 8.87 15.92 26.43
CA ILE A 106 8.17 17.10 25.90
C ILE A 106 8.97 18.30 26.40
N LYS A 107 9.98 18.74 25.63
CA LYS A 107 10.44 20.13 25.78
C LYS A 107 9.29 20.99 25.29
N ARG A 108 8.61 21.61 26.26
CA ARG A 108 7.69 22.72 26.04
C ARG A 108 8.56 23.90 25.63
N ASP A 109 8.42 24.34 24.38
CA ASP A 109 8.65 25.73 24.01
C ASP A 109 7.28 26.40 23.93
#